data_AF-A0A948W337-F1
#
_entry.id   AF-A0A948W337-F1
#
_cell.length_a   1.000
_cell.length_b   1.000
_cell.length_c   1.000
_cell.angle_alpha   90.00
_cell.angle_beta   90.00
_cell.angle_gamma   90.00
#
_symmetry.space_group_name_H-M   'P 1'
#
loop_
_entity.id
_entity.type
_entity.pdbx_description
1 polymer ?
#
loop_
_entity_poly.entity_id
_entity_poly.type
_entity_poly.pdbx_seq_one_letter_code
_entity_poly.pdbx_strand_id
1 'polypeptide(L)'
;EVGGEGRNLQFCHRIVNFDLPWNPMRIEQRIGRIHRIGQEKEIEIVNLCARGSVEDHLLTILDKKINLFELVIGEVDLILGQLEDKREFSERVLEAWASANTDEDAAANFIGLSRELERAKEKYERIKSLDDSLFGEDYEV
;
A
#
# COMPACT_ATOMS: atom_id res chain seq x y z
N GLU A 1 4.10 12.10 15.92
CA GLU A 1 4.36 12.40 14.49
C GLU A 1 5.46 13.44 14.38
N VAL A 2 6.64 13.02 13.90
CA VAL A 2 7.72 13.94 13.50
C VAL A 2 8.04 13.57 12.05
N GLY A 3 7.67 14.44 11.11
CA GLY A 3 7.72 14.16 9.66
C GLY A 3 6.55 14.77 8.84
N GLY A 4 5.58 15.42 9.50
CA GLY A 4 4.51 16.17 8.83
C GLY A 4 4.96 17.48 8.17
N GLU A 5 6.16 17.98 8.51
CA GLU A 5 6.83 19.00 7.72
C GLU A 5 7.37 18.32 6.46
N GLY A 6 6.93 18.71 5.26
CA GLY A 6 7.34 18.14 3.97
C GLY A 6 8.83 18.29 3.63
N ARG A 7 9.72 17.80 4.49
CA ARG A 7 11.16 17.80 4.30
C ARG A 7 11.52 16.90 3.13
N ASN A 8 12.33 17.42 2.24
CA ASN A 8 12.79 16.71 1.07
C ASN A 8 13.99 15.83 1.47
N LEU A 9 13.85 14.53 1.37
CA LEU A 9 14.86 13.53 1.78
C LEU A 9 15.42 12.77 0.58
N GLN A 10 15.39 13.36 -0.62
CA GLN A 10 15.88 12.77 -1.87
C GLN A 10 17.35 12.30 -1.84
N PHE A 11 18.17 12.77 -0.90
CA PHE A 11 19.54 12.28 -0.72
C PHE A 11 19.61 10.94 0.04
N CYS A 12 18.53 10.54 0.72
CA CYS A 12 18.38 9.25 1.37
C CYS A 12 17.84 8.21 0.38
N HIS A 13 18.24 6.95 0.56
CA HIS A 13 17.76 5.81 -0.22
C HIS A 13 17.35 4.63 0.67
N ARG A 14 17.36 4.81 2.00
CA ARG A 14 16.92 3.80 2.98
C ARG A 14 15.92 4.41 3.97
N ILE A 15 14.83 3.71 4.22
CA ILE A 15 13.85 4.02 5.28
C ILE A 15 13.75 2.85 6.25
N VAL A 16 13.75 3.16 7.55
CA VAL A 16 13.41 2.20 8.60
C VAL A 16 12.13 2.69 9.28
N ASN A 17 11.03 1.96 9.11
CA ASN A 17 9.77 2.21 9.77
C ASN A 17 9.75 1.46 11.10
N PHE A 18 9.81 2.21 12.21
CA PHE A 18 9.64 1.67 13.57
C PHE A 18 8.17 1.41 13.91
N ASP A 19 7.28 2.22 13.34
CA ASP A 19 5.83 2.05 13.34
C ASP A 19 5.32 1.98 11.90
N LEU A 20 4.40 1.05 11.64
CA LEU A 20 3.73 0.96 10.34
C LEU A 20 2.34 1.57 10.43
N PRO A 21 2.04 2.63 9.67
CA PRO A 21 0.70 3.18 9.64
C PRO A 21 -0.24 2.19 8.95
N TRP A 22 -1.44 2.00 9.51
CA TRP A 22 -2.39 1.03 8.98
C TRP A 22 -3.04 1.46 7.65
N ASN A 23 -2.89 2.72 7.26
CA ASN A 23 -3.35 3.24 5.97
C ASN A 23 -2.20 3.21 4.93
N PRO A 24 -2.31 2.43 3.84
CA PRO A 24 -1.29 2.31 2.79
C PRO A 24 -0.88 3.64 2.16
N MET A 25 -1.79 4.61 2.08
CA MET A 25 -1.49 5.97 1.59
C MET A 25 -0.39 6.63 2.40
N ARG A 26 -0.39 6.44 3.72
CA ARG A 26 0.65 7.01 4.58
C ARG A 26 2.01 6.35 4.33
N ILE A 27 2.03 5.06 3.96
CA ILE A 27 3.26 4.34 3.61
C ILE A 27 3.80 4.86 2.28
N GLU A 28 2.97 4.94 1.25
CA GLU A 28 3.34 5.47 -0.07
C GLU A 28 3.89 6.90 0.06
N GLN A 29 3.23 7.75 0.82
CA GLN A 29 3.69 9.12 1.06
C GLN A 29 5.07 9.18 1.76
N ARG A 30 5.38 8.22 2.66
CA ARG A 30 6.70 8.10 3.28
C ARG A 30 7.75 7.71 2.24
N ILE A 31 7.45 6.72 1.39
CA ILE A 31 8.34 6.25 0.31
C ILE A 31 8.59 7.38 -0.70
N GLY A 32 7.56 8.13 -1.09
CA GLY A 32 7.66 9.27 -2.00
C GLY A 32 8.50 10.46 -1.48
N ARG A 33 8.98 10.42 -0.24
CA ARG A 33 9.99 11.40 0.26
C ARG A 33 11.41 11.08 -0.20
N ILE A 34 11.69 9.82 -0.51
CA ILE A 34 13.02 9.35 -0.93
C ILE A 34 13.03 8.80 -2.37
N HIS A 35 11.91 8.25 -2.83
CA HIS A 35 11.73 7.72 -4.18
C HIS A 35 11.11 8.82 -5.07
N ARG A 36 11.96 9.62 -5.71
CA ARG A 36 11.57 10.69 -6.64
C ARG A 36 12.48 10.70 -7.86
N ILE A 37 12.05 11.41 -8.91
CA ILE A 37 12.84 11.66 -10.13
C ILE A 37 14.23 12.20 -9.73
N GLY A 38 15.27 11.58 -10.25
CA GLY A 38 16.68 11.92 -9.96
C GLY A 38 17.31 11.12 -8.82
N GLN A 39 16.59 10.19 -8.19
CA GLN A 39 17.20 9.18 -7.33
C GLN A 39 17.95 8.14 -8.17
N GLU A 40 19.25 7.98 -7.93
CA GLU A 40 20.11 7.04 -8.68
C GLU A 40 20.40 5.75 -7.90
N LYS A 41 20.03 5.70 -6.62
CA LYS A 41 20.27 4.54 -5.75
C LYS A 41 19.01 3.71 -5.58
N GLU A 42 19.21 2.40 -5.44
CA GLU A 42 18.15 1.46 -5.07
C GLU A 42 17.53 1.86 -3.72
N ILE A 43 16.20 1.83 -3.65
CA ILE A 43 15.44 2.18 -2.46
C ILE A 43 15.28 0.95 -1.57
N GLU A 44 15.74 1.04 -0.33
CA GLU A 44 15.60 -0.01 0.67
C GLU A 44 14.61 0.40 1.77
N ILE A 45 13.59 -0.43 1.98
CA ILE A 45 12.54 -0.21 2.98
C ILE A 45 12.58 -1.33 4.01
N VAL A 46 12.84 -0.98 5.27
CA VAL A 46 12.82 -1.91 6.40
C VAL A 46 11.62 -1.58 7.28
N ASN A 47 10.68 -2.53 7.42
CA ASN A 47 9.52 -2.40 8.30
C ASN A 47 9.71 -3.26 9.54
N LEU A 48 9.72 -2.63 10.72
CA LEU A 48 9.78 -3.34 12.00
C LEU A 48 8.35 -3.57 12.50
N CYS A 49 8.02 -4.82 12.81
CA CYS A 49 6.75 -5.21 13.41
C CYS A 49 6.96 -6.33 14.44
N ALA A 50 6.02 -6.48 15.37
CA ALA A 50 6.00 -7.61 16.28
C ALA A 50 5.28 -8.78 15.60
N ARG A 51 5.85 -9.98 15.67
CA ARG A 51 5.25 -11.17 15.08
C ARG A 51 3.84 -11.42 15.64
N GLY A 52 2.89 -11.66 14.76
CA GLY A 52 1.47 -11.86 15.11
C GLY A 52 0.73 -10.57 15.49
N SER A 53 1.33 -9.39 15.33
CA SER A 53 0.62 -8.12 15.51
C SER A 53 -0.21 -7.76 14.27
N VAL A 54 -1.09 -6.77 14.42
CA VAL A 54 -1.86 -6.16 13.32
C VAL A 54 -0.94 -5.77 12.16
N GLU A 55 0.21 -5.18 12.47
CA GLU A 55 1.19 -4.72 11.49
C GLU A 55 1.84 -5.89 10.72
N ASP A 56 2.09 -7.04 11.36
CA ASP A 56 2.65 -8.23 10.71
C ASP A 56 1.65 -8.81 9.67
N HIS A 57 0.38 -8.91 10.06
CA HIS A 57 -0.69 -9.28 9.14
C HIS A 57 -0.83 -8.27 8.00
N LEU A 58 -0.83 -6.98 8.31
CA LEU A 58 -0.97 -5.93 7.31
C LEU A 58 0.20 -5.94 6.31
N LEU A 59 1.45 -6.05 6.77
CA LEU A 59 2.62 -6.12 5.88
C LEU A 59 2.50 -7.29 4.92
N THR A 60 2.07 -8.46 5.41
CA THR A 60 1.88 -9.63 4.56
C THR A 60 0.92 -9.36 3.40
N ILE A 61 -0.15 -8.60 3.65
CA ILE A 61 -1.14 -8.25 2.62
C ILE A 61 -0.57 -7.24 1.64
N LEU A 62 0.01 -6.14 2.15
CA LEU A 62 0.51 -5.05 1.33
C LEU A 62 1.67 -5.51 0.44
N ASP A 63 2.56 -6.35 0.97
CA ASP A 63 3.68 -6.93 0.25
C ASP A 63 3.23 -8.00 -0.75
N LYS A 64 2.64 -9.11 -0.26
CA LYS A 64 2.46 -10.31 -1.09
C LYS A 64 1.26 -10.29 -2.02
N LYS A 65 0.28 -9.41 -1.77
CA LYS A 65 -1.00 -9.42 -2.50
C LYS A 65 -1.19 -8.20 -3.39
N ILE A 66 -0.77 -7.04 -2.91
CA ILE A 66 -0.91 -5.80 -3.68
C ILE A 66 0.40 -5.45 -4.38
N ASN A 67 1.54 -5.98 -3.93
CA ASN A 67 2.87 -5.51 -4.31
C ASN A 67 2.99 -4.00 -4.09
N LEU A 68 2.48 -3.50 -2.96
CA LEU A 68 2.39 -2.08 -2.66
C LEU A 68 3.72 -1.35 -2.86
N PHE A 69 4.81 -2.02 -2.48
CA PHE A 69 6.16 -1.46 -2.52
C PHE A 69 6.77 -1.39 -3.93
N GLU A 70 6.15 -2.04 -4.92
CA GLU A 70 6.57 -2.04 -6.33
C GLU A 70 5.70 -1.11 -7.20
N LEU A 71 4.57 -0.63 -6.66
CA LEU A 71 3.64 0.21 -7.40
C LEU A 71 4.22 1.60 -7.71
N VAL A 72 3.81 2.16 -8.83
CA VAL A 72 4.11 3.55 -9.16
C VAL A 72 3.33 4.47 -8.21
N ILE A 73 3.95 5.58 -7.81
CA ILE A 73 3.31 6.57 -6.93
C ILE A 73 1.98 7.03 -7.55
N GLY A 74 0.91 6.94 -6.77
CA GLY A 74 -0.46 7.30 -7.16
C GLY A 74 -1.34 6.09 -7.51
N GLU A 75 -0.75 4.95 -7.88
CA GLU A 75 -1.54 3.75 -8.22
C GLU A 75 -2.25 3.17 -7.01
N VAL A 76 -1.69 3.36 -5.81
CA VAL A 76 -2.29 2.88 -4.58
C VAL A 76 -3.67 3.51 -4.34
N ASP A 77 -3.83 4.81 -4.62
CA ASP A 77 -5.10 5.52 -4.43
C ASP A 77 -6.16 5.01 -5.41
N LEU A 78 -5.74 4.78 -6.66
CA LEU A 78 -6.60 4.23 -7.72
C LEU A 78 -7.09 2.82 -7.40
N ILE A 79 -6.22 1.97 -6.83
CA ILE A 79 -6.58 0.63 -6.36
C ILE A 79 -7.55 0.72 -5.19
N LEU A 80 -7.24 1.53 -4.16
CA LEU A 80 -8.12 1.68 -3.00
C LEU A 80 -9.49 2.23 -3.39
N GLY A 81 -9.56 3.13 -4.39
CA GLY A 81 -10.81 3.64 -4.95
C GLY A 81 -11.68 2.59 -5.66
N GLN A 82 -11.15 1.39 -5.96
CA GLN A 82 -11.94 0.28 -6.52
C GLN A 82 -12.67 -0.55 -5.45
N LEU A 83 -12.39 -0.32 -4.17
CA LEU A 83 -13.07 -1.01 -3.08
C LEU A 83 -14.54 -0.57 -3.01
N GLU A 84 -15.43 -1.54 -2.77
CA GLU A 84 -16.87 -1.26 -2.63
C GLU A 84 -17.21 -0.58 -1.31
N ASP A 85 -16.46 -0.93 -0.26
CA ASP A 85 -16.58 -0.34 1.07
C ASP A 85 -15.95 1.05 1.12
N LYS A 86 -16.73 2.04 1.54
CA LYS A 86 -16.34 3.47 1.60
C LYS A 86 -15.63 3.85 2.90
N ARG A 87 -15.56 2.95 3.88
CA ARG A 87 -14.85 3.19 5.15
C ARG A 87 -13.36 3.37 4.89
N GLU A 88 -12.69 4.10 5.79
CA GLU A 88 -11.24 4.22 5.67
C GLU A 88 -10.59 2.84 5.80
N PHE A 89 -9.51 2.62 5.04
CA PHE A 89 -8.80 1.35 5.07
C PHE A 89 -8.30 0.99 6.48
N SER A 90 -7.86 1.99 7.24
CA SER A 90 -7.44 1.86 8.65
C SER A 90 -8.56 1.32 9.54
N GLU A 91 -9.81 1.76 9.33
CA GLU A 91 -10.98 1.28 10.08
C GLU A 91 -11.26 -0.19 9.77
N ARG A 92 -11.12 -0.60 8.51
CA ARG A 92 -11.31 -1.99 8.08
C ARG A 92 -10.24 -2.92 8.65
N VAL A 93 -8.99 -2.47 8.71
CA VAL A 93 -7.90 -3.20 9.40
C VAL A 93 -8.21 -3.35 10.89
N LEU A 94 -8.66 -2.28 11.54
CA LEU A 94 -9.04 -2.32 12.96
C LEU A 94 -10.20 -3.28 13.20
N GLU A 95 -11.24 -3.25 12.36
CA GLU A 95 -12.40 -4.14 12.46
C GLU A 95 -12.01 -5.62 12.26
N ALA A 96 -11.19 -5.92 11.26
CA ALA A 96 -10.69 -7.27 11.00
C ALA A 96 -9.93 -7.85 12.20
N TRP A 97 -9.18 -7.00 12.91
CA TRP A 97 -8.49 -7.39 14.13
C TRP A 97 -9.40 -7.47 15.37
N ALA A 98 -10.18 -6.42 15.62
CA ALA A 98 -10.98 -6.28 16.85
C ALA A 98 -12.16 -7.26 16.92
N SER A 99 -12.64 -7.76 15.78
CA SER A 99 -13.72 -8.75 15.72
C SER A 99 -13.24 -10.21 15.90
N ALA A 100 -11.92 -10.44 15.92
CA ALA A 100 -11.33 -11.75 16.10
C ALA A 100 -11.30 -12.15 17.58
N ASN A 101 -11.68 -13.41 17.88
CA ASN A 101 -11.57 -13.95 19.24
C ASN A 101 -10.29 -14.78 19.42
N THR A 102 -9.67 -15.19 18.31
CA THR A 102 -8.44 -15.98 18.24
C THR A 102 -7.52 -15.46 17.14
N ASP A 103 -6.23 -15.83 17.19
CA ASP A 103 -5.28 -15.49 16.13
C ASP A 103 -5.68 -16.10 14.78
N GLU A 104 -6.36 -17.25 14.81
CA GLU A 104 -6.89 -17.93 13.62
C GLU A 104 -8.06 -17.15 13.00
N ASP A 105 -8.96 -16.60 13.83
CA ASP A 105 -10.02 -15.71 13.38
C ASP A 105 -9.44 -14.43 12.76
N ALA A 106 -8.43 -13.84 13.39
CA ALA A 106 -7.76 -12.65 12.88
C ALA A 106 -7.14 -12.95 11.51
N ALA A 107 -6.42 -14.05 11.37
CA ALA A 107 -5.86 -14.49 10.10
C ALA A 107 -6.95 -14.70 9.03
N ALA A 108 -8.08 -15.31 9.38
CA ALA A 108 -9.21 -15.51 8.47
C ALA A 108 -9.83 -14.17 8.02
N ASN A 109 -10.02 -13.22 8.93
CA ASN A 109 -10.53 -11.88 8.64
C ASN A 109 -9.58 -11.13 7.68
N PHE A 110 -8.27 -11.20 7.94
CA PHE A 110 -7.26 -10.60 7.08
C PHE A 110 -7.17 -11.26 5.70
N ILE A 111 -7.45 -12.56 5.57
CA ILE A 111 -7.61 -13.22 4.27
C ILE A 111 -8.81 -12.65 3.51
N GLY A 112 -9.92 -12.35 4.19
CA GLY A 112 -11.07 -11.67 3.59
C GLY A 112 -10.68 -10.31 3.00
N LEU A 113 -10.06 -9.46 3.83
CA LEU A 113 -9.55 -8.14 3.43
C LEU A 113 -8.56 -8.23 2.26
N SER A 114 -7.69 -9.26 2.27
CA SER A 114 -6.72 -9.51 1.19
C SER A 114 -7.40 -9.77 -0.15
N ARG A 115 -8.46 -10.59 -0.18
CA ARG A 115 -9.19 -10.92 -1.41
C ARG A 115 -9.91 -9.70 -1.97
N GLU A 116 -10.44 -8.84 -1.11
CA GLU A 116 -11.09 -7.59 -1.53
C GLU A 116 -10.08 -6.66 -2.21
N LEU A 117 -8.86 -6.55 -1.65
CA LEU A 117 -7.78 -5.76 -2.25
C LEU A 117 -7.25 -6.36 -3.56
N GLU A 118 -7.15 -7.69 -3.65
CA GLU A 118 -6.74 -8.40 -4.87
C GLU A 118 -7.72 -8.12 -6.02
N ARG A 119 -9.04 -8.20 -5.75
CA ARG A 119 -10.08 -7.83 -6.73
C ARG A 119 -10.02 -6.36 -7.13
N ALA A 120 -9.77 -5.47 -6.17
CA ALA A 120 -9.63 -4.04 -6.42
C ALA A 120 -8.44 -3.77 -7.34
N LYS A 121 -7.30 -4.44 -7.11
CA LYS A 121 -6.11 -4.38 -7.95
C LYS A 121 -6.37 -4.92 -9.36
N GLU A 122 -6.99 -6.09 -9.50
CA GLU A 122 -7.34 -6.67 -10.80
C GLU A 122 -8.24 -5.73 -11.62
N LYS A 123 -9.22 -5.10 -10.96
CA LYS A 123 -10.10 -4.13 -11.61
C LYS A 123 -9.33 -2.89 -12.07
N TYR A 124 -8.42 -2.38 -11.24
CA TYR A 124 -7.53 -1.29 -11.59
C TYR A 124 -6.63 -1.63 -12.79
N GLU A 125 -5.96 -2.79 -12.78
CA GLU A 125 -5.10 -3.25 -13.88
C GLU A 125 -5.89 -3.39 -15.19
N ARG A 126 -7.12 -3.88 -15.12
CA ARG A 126 -8.01 -3.96 -16.28
C ARG A 126 -8.35 -2.58 -16.83
N ILE A 127 -8.68 -1.62 -15.96
CA ILE A 127 -8.95 -0.23 -16.36
C ILE A 127 -7.71 0.37 -17.03
N LYS A 128 -6.53 0.22 -16.40
CA LYS A 128 -5.25 0.70 -16.94
C LYS A 128 -4.96 0.11 -18.33
N SER A 129 -5.12 -1.20 -18.51
CA SER A 129 -4.91 -1.84 -19.82
C SER A 129 -5.86 -1.36 -20.92
N LEU A 130 -7.10 -1.01 -20.55
CA LEU A 130 -8.07 -0.47 -21.49
C LEU A 130 -7.71 0.97 -21.89
N ASP A 131 -7.28 1.77 -20.91
CA ASP A 131 -6.82 3.15 -21.13
C ASP A 131 -5.59 3.18 -22.04
N ASP A 132 -4.60 2.33 -21.76
CA ASP A 132 -3.39 2.17 -22.59
C ASP A 132 -3.75 1.71 -24.02
N SER A 133 -4.73 0.82 -24.18
CA SER A 133 -5.18 0.40 -25.51
C SER A 133 -5.99 1.45 -26.27
N LEU A 134 -6.64 2.38 -25.56
CA LEU A 134 -7.48 3.43 -26.16
C LEU A 134 -6.66 4.67 -26.53
N PHE A 135 -5.68 5.02 -25.71
CA PHE A 135 -4.94 6.28 -25.83
C PHE A 135 -3.43 6.08 -26.07
N GLY A 136 -2.91 4.86 -25.97
CA GLY A 136 -1.47 4.58 -26.11
C GLY A 136 -0.91 4.83 -27.51
N GLU A 137 -1.74 4.75 -28.56
CA GLU A 137 -1.32 5.05 -29.95
C GLU A 137 -1.27 6.56 -30.25
N ASP A 138 -1.97 7.41 -29.48
CA ASP A 138 -2.09 8.85 -29.75
C ASP A 138 -0.90 9.69 -29.24
N TYR A 139 0.05 9.07 -28.52
CA TYR A 139 1.22 9.75 -27.94
C TYR A 139 2.55 9.50 -28.66
N GLU A 140 2.57 8.74 -29.77
CA GLU A 140 3.73 8.66 -30.68
C GLU A 140 3.62 9.73 -31.79
N VAL A 141 3.93 11.00 -31.46
CA VAL A 141 4.20 12.07 -32.44
C VAL A 141 5.52 12.76 -32.13
#